data_AF-A0A803Y7R3-F1
#
_entry.id   AF-A0A803Y7R3-F1
#
_cell.length_a   1.000
_cell.length_b   1.000
_cell.length_c   1.000
_cell.angle_alpha   90.00
_cell.angle_beta   90.00
_cell.angle_gamma   90.00
#
_symmetry.space_group_name_H-M   'P 1'
#
loop_
_entity.id
_entity.type
_entity.pdbx_description
1 polymer ?
#
loop_
_entity_poly.entity_id
_entity_poly.type
_entity_poly.pdbx_seq_one_letter_code
_entity_poly.pdbx_strand_id
1 'polypeptide(L)'
;MTSDCINGNGKDYRGTVAKTGNGRTCQEWSSQSPHSHKYFTPLTHPRAGLDKNYCRNPDGDVNGLWCFTTDPEKIWEYCEIPRCCNYP
;
A
#
# COMPACT_ATOMS: atom_id res chain seq x y z
N MET A 1 9.83 -1.22 -14.99
CA MET A 1 8.92 -2.38 -14.92
C MET A 1 8.24 -2.35 -13.56
N THR A 2 7.24 -1.49 -13.40
CA THR A 2 6.33 -1.56 -12.25
C THR A 2 5.55 -2.86 -12.40
N SER A 3 5.43 -3.67 -11.34
CA SER A 3 4.45 -4.75 -11.37
C SER A 3 3.08 -4.07 -11.42
N ASP A 4 2.42 -4.09 -12.57
CA ASP A 4 1.15 -3.36 -12.79
C ASP A 4 -0.06 -4.14 -12.25
N CYS A 5 0.17 -5.31 -11.65
CA CYS A 5 -0.87 -6.20 -11.16
C CYS A 5 -0.46 -6.94 -9.86
N ILE A 6 -1.45 -7.53 -9.18
CA ILE A 6 -1.29 -8.27 -7.91
C ILE A 6 -1.58 -9.77 -8.08
N ASN A 7 -0.82 -10.61 -7.38
CA ASN A 7 -1.10 -12.03 -7.19
C ASN A 7 -1.59 -12.28 -5.76
N GLY A 8 -2.53 -13.21 -5.58
CA GLY A 8 -3.09 -13.52 -4.25
C GLY A 8 -3.68 -12.27 -3.57
N ASN A 9 -3.20 -11.98 -2.35
CA ASN A 9 -3.52 -10.77 -1.58
C ASN A 9 -2.52 -9.62 -1.79
N GLY A 10 -1.54 -9.77 -2.70
CA GLY A 10 -0.59 -8.72 -3.04
C GLY A 10 0.48 -8.43 -1.98
N LYS A 11 0.72 -9.33 -1.03
CA LYS A 11 1.81 -9.19 -0.04
C LYS A 11 3.19 -8.96 -0.66
N ASP A 12 3.45 -9.59 -1.79
CA ASP A 12 4.71 -9.47 -2.54
C ASP A 12 4.70 -8.36 -3.59
N TYR A 13 3.62 -7.57 -3.66
CA TYR A 13 3.54 -6.47 -4.60
C TYR A 13 4.60 -5.41 -4.33
N ARG A 14 5.34 -5.04 -5.38
CA ARG A 14 6.38 -3.99 -5.35
C ARG A 14 6.21 -2.93 -6.44
N GLY A 15 4.99 -2.79 -6.97
CA GLY A 15 4.66 -1.68 -7.86
C GLY A 15 4.66 -0.33 -7.13
N THR A 16 4.47 0.76 -7.89
CA THR A 16 4.62 2.14 -7.40
C THR A 16 3.30 2.91 -7.35
N VAL A 17 2.16 2.22 -7.41
CA VAL A 17 0.84 2.86 -7.21
C VAL A 17 0.82 3.51 -5.83
N ALA A 18 0.46 4.80 -5.80
CA ALA A 18 0.52 5.68 -4.63
C ALA A 18 -0.81 6.41 -4.39
N LYS A 19 -1.91 5.82 -4.89
CA LYS A 19 -3.28 6.30 -4.70
C LYS A 19 -4.18 5.15 -4.30
N THR A 20 -5.18 5.45 -3.49
CA THR A 20 -6.22 4.50 -3.07
C THR A 20 -7.20 4.24 -4.21
N GLY A 21 -8.09 3.25 -4.06
CA GLY A 21 -9.14 2.98 -5.05
C GLY A 21 -10.07 4.19 -5.29
N ASN A 22 -10.31 4.99 -4.25
CA ASN A 22 -11.09 6.23 -4.36
C ASN A 22 -10.24 7.45 -4.79
N GLY A 23 -8.99 7.24 -5.19
CA GLY A 23 -8.12 8.30 -5.72
C GLY A 23 -7.44 9.19 -4.67
N ARG A 24 -7.56 8.89 -3.37
CA ARG A 24 -6.83 9.63 -2.33
C ARG A 24 -5.34 9.36 -2.46
N THR A 25 -4.52 10.40 -2.29
CA THR A 25 -3.07 10.26 -2.28
C THR A 25 -2.63 9.50 -1.03
N CYS A 26 -1.73 8.54 -1.19
CA CYS A 26 -1.15 7.82 -0.06
C CYS A 26 -0.15 8.71 0.69
N GLN A 27 -0.14 8.60 2.01
CA GLN A 27 0.92 9.12 2.88
C GLN A 27 2.14 8.19 2.82
N GLU A 28 3.33 8.78 2.92
CA GLU A 28 4.58 8.02 2.98
C GLU A 28 4.68 7.19 4.28
N TRP A 29 5.09 5.93 4.17
CA TRP A 29 5.19 5.01 5.30
C TRP A 29 6.23 5.42 6.36
N SER A 30 7.17 6.30 6.02
CA SER A 30 8.11 6.88 6.97
C SER A 30 7.57 8.17 7.61
N SER A 31 6.57 8.81 7.00
CA SER A 31 5.96 10.04 7.49
C SER A 31 5.09 9.76 8.72
N GLN A 32 4.98 10.76 9.60
CA GLN A 32 4.08 10.74 10.76
C GLN A 32 2.99 11.80 10.66
N SER A 33 2.76 12.34 9.46
CA SER A 33 1.75 13.37 9.16
C SER A 33 1.12 13.13 7.78
N PRO A 34 -0.20 13.34 7.62
CA PRO A 34 -1.16 13.76 8.65
C PRO A 34 -1.48 12.69 9.71
N HIS A 35 -1.25 11.42 9.42
CA HIS A 35 -1.56 10.32 10.34
C HIS A 35 -0.29 9.79 11.00
N SER A 36 -0.19 9.89 12.32
CA SER A 36 0.90 9.22 13.04
C SER A 36 0.61 7.72 13.16
N HIS A 37 1.64 6.90 12.94
CA HIS A 37 1.55 5.45 13.04
C HIS A 37 2.89 4.85 13.45
N LYS A 38 2.87 3.96 14.45
CA LYS A 38 4.09 3.31 14.96
C LYS A 38 4.29 1.90 14.43
N TYR A 39 3.20 1.21 14.10
CA TYR A 39 3.24 -0.23 13.85
C TYR A 39 3.69 -0.57 12.43
N PHE A 40 3.19 0.13 11.41
CA PHE A 40 3.54 -0.10 10.02
C PHE A 40 4.47 0.99 9.51
N THR A 41 5.77 0.78 9.67
CA THR A 41 6.83 1.69 9.23
C THR A 41 7.96 0.88 8.60
N PRO A 42 8.83 1.49 7.77
CA PRO A 42 10.01 0.82 7.24
C PRO A 42 10.91 0.23 8.33
N LEU A 43 10.94 0.84 9.51
CA LEU A 43 11.74 0.38 10.65
C LEU A 43 11.16 -0.89 11.28
N THR A 44 9.84 -0.96 11.45
CA THR A 44 9.17 -2.11 12.09
C THR A 44 8.93 -3.27 11.13
N HIS A 45 8.76 -2.99 9.83
CA HIS A 45 8.53 -3.99 8.78
C HIS A 45 9.55 -3.85 7.64
N PRO A 46 10.85 -4.05 7.90
CA PRO A 46 11.93 -3.77 6.93
C PRO A 46 11.88 -4.65 5.67
N ARG A 47 11.15 -5.77 5.69
CA ARG A 47 10.99 -6.69 4.55
C ARG A 47 9.69 -6.49 3.76
N ALA A 48 8.80 -5.61 4.22
CA ALA A 48 7.51 -5.37 3.55
C ALA A 48 7.61 -4.40 2.37
N GLY A 49 8.79 -3.81 2.12
CA GLY A 49 9.02 -2.87 1.02
C GLY A 49 8.16 -1.61 1.16
N LEU A 50 8.04 -1.08 2.39
CA LEU A 50 7.29 0.13 2.73
C LEU A 50 8.00 1.40 2.22
N ASP A 51 8.33 1.42 0.93
CA ASP A 51 9.07 2.50 0.29
C ASP A 51 8.11 3.63 -0.12
N LYS A 52 8.50 4.87 0.17
CA LYS A 52 7.71 6.08 -0.13
C LYS A 52 6.26 5.91 0.35
N ASN A 53 5.29 6.26 -0.49
CA ASN A 53 3.86 6.15 -0.23
C ASN A 53 3.19 5.07 -1.10
N TYR A 54 3.91 4.02 -1.47
CA TYR A 54 3.36 3.01 -2.36
C TYR A 54 2.41 2.07 -1.61
N CYS A 55 1.34 1.65 -2.27
CA CYS A 55 0.39 0.67 -1.73
C CYS A 55 1.09 -0.65 -1.36
N ARG A 56 0.87 -1.14 -0.14
CA ARG A 56 1.48 -2.37 0.38
C ARG A 56 0.50 -3.15 1.25
N ASN A 57 0.84 -4.40 1.50
CA ASN A 57 0.09 -5.27 2.40
C ASN A 57 1.06 -5.87 3.45
N PRO A 58 1.54 -5.06 4.41
CA PRO A 58 2.55 -5.50 5.38
C PRO A 58 2.04 -6.53 6.38
N ASP A 59 0.73 -6.51 6.67
CA ASP A 59 0.01 -7.37 7.59
C ASP A 59 -0.51 -8.66 6.93
N GLY A 60 -0.52 -8.72 5.60
CA GLY A 60 -1.03 -9.88 4.86
C GLY A 60 -2.55 -9.98 4.88
N ASP A 61 -3.24 -8.84 4.97
CA ASP A 61 -4.70 -8.74 4.89
C ASP A 61 -5.22 -9.44 3.62
N VAL A 62 -6.29 -10.20 3.75
CA VAL A 62 -6.94 -10.92 2.64
C VAL A 62 -7.61 -9.96 1.64
N ASN A 63 -7.96 -8.74 2.07
CA ASN A 63 -8.62 -7.72 1.25
C ASN A 63 -7.65 -7.03 0.28
N GLY A 64 -6.35 -7.13 0.52
CA GLY A 64 -5.32 -6.68 -0.41
C GLY A 64 -4.46 -5.56 0.13
N LEU A 65 -3.98 -4.70 -0.78
CA LEU A 65 -3.05 -3.64 -0.45
C LEU A 65 -3.79 -2.41 0.04
N TRP A 66 -3.13 -1.67 0.91
CA TRP A 66 -3.62 -0.43 1.47
C TRP A 66 -2.47 0.55 1.66
N CYS A 67 -2.82 1.78 2.01
CA CYS A 67 -1.88 2.80 2.46
C CYS A 67 -2.56 3.70 3.49
N PHE A 68 -1.76 4.37 4.33
CA PHE A 68 -2.25 5.58 4.99
C PHE A 68 -2.54 6.63 3.92
N THR A 69 -3.53 7.49 4.12
CA THR A 69 -3.87 8.53 3.13
C THR A 69 -3.38 9.91 3.57
N THR A 70 -3.30 10.88 2.67
CA THR A 70 -3.03 12.28 3.04
C THR A 70 -4.30 13.04 3.44
N ASP A 71 -5.48 12.40 3.41
CA ASP A 71 -6.76 12.98 3.83
C ASP A 71 -6.87 12.92 5.37
N PRO A 72 -6.96 14.06 6.08
CA PRO A 72 -7.06 14.08 7.54
C PRO A 72 -8.28 13.32 8.10
N GLU A 73 -9.34 13.14 7.31
CA GLU A 73 -10.57 12.46 7.74
C GLU A 73 -10.54 10.94 7.46
N LYS A 74 -9.55 10.46 6.68
CA LYS A 74 -9.43 9.05 6.29
C LYS A 74 -8.02 8.54 6.55
N ILE A 75 -7.81 7.91 7.70
CA ILE A 75 -6.50 7.43 8.15
C ILE A 75 -5.83 6.50 7.12
N TRP A 76 -6.57 5.50 6.64
CA TRP A 76 -6.09 4.51 5.68
C TRP A 76 -7.22 4.07 4.76
N GLU A 77 -6.85 3.55 3.59
CA GLU A 77 -7.80 3.00 2.63
C GLU A 77 -7.11 1.98 1.71
N TYR A 78 -7.89 1.06 1.16
CA TYR A 78 -7.40 0.07 0.21
C TYR A 78 -7.04 0.71 -1.13
N CYS A 79 -6.05 0.12 -1.79
CA CYS A 79 -5.68 0.45 -3.15
C CYS A 79 -6.32 -0.53 -4.12
N GLU A 80 -6.78 -0.01 -5.26
CA GLU A 80 -7.36 -0.83 -6.32
C GLU A 80 -6.30 -1.09 -7.39
N ILE A 81 -5.78 -2.32 -7.42
CA ILE A 81 -4.77 -2.77 -8.36
C ILE A 81 -5.29 -4.05 -9.02
N PRO A 82 -5.26 -4.16 -10.36
CA PRO A 82 -5.83 -5.32 -11.03
C PRO A 82 -5.08 -6.60 -10.64
N ARG A 83 -5.82 -7.71 -10.57
CA ARG A 83 -5.17 -9.03 -10.43
C ARG A 83 -4.43 -9.35 -11.72
N CYS A 84 -3.28 -10.00 -11.59
CA CYS A 84 -2.54 -10.46 -12.74
C CYS A 84 -3.40 -11.47 -13.50
N CYS A 85 -3.82 -11.11 -14.70
CA CYS A 85 -4.41 -12.07 -15.62
C CYS A 85 -3.28 -12.97 -16.11
N ASN A 86 -3.11 -14.14 -15.49
CA ASN A 86 -2.44 -15.23 -16.18
C ASN A 86 -3.41 -15.73 -17.25
N TYR A 87 -3.43 -15.05 -18.40
CA TYR A 87 -4.05 -15.62 -19.59
C TYR A 87 -3.24 -16.87 -19.95
N PRO A 88 -3.85 -18.06 -20.10
CA PRO A 88 -3.15 -19.22 -20.65
C PRO A 88 -2.64 -18.96 -22.07
#